data_AF-A0A420YU00-F1
#
_entry.id   AF-A0A420YU00-F1
#
_cell.length_a   1.000
_cell.length_b   1.000
_cell.length_c   1.000
_cell.angle_alpha   90.00
_cell.angle_beta   90.00
_cell.angle_gamma   90.00
#
_symmetry.space_group_name_H-M   'P 1'
#
loop_
_entity.id
_entity.type
_entity.pdbx_description
1 polymer ?
#
loop_
_entity_poly.entity_id
_entity_poly.type
_entity_poly.pdbx_seq_one_letter_code
_entity_poly.pdbx_strand_id
1 'polypeptide(L)'
;MSIQGQLIVSCQALPHEPLHSDFIMARMAVAAKEGGAKGIRANSVIDIKAIKEAVDLPVIGIIKRDYDDADVYITATIKEVDELMEAKPEIIALDATISTRPNGQSLDE
;
A
#
# COMPACT_ATOMS: atom_id res chain seq x y z
N MET A 1 -3.70 17.28 7.16
CA MET A 1 -2.67 16.29 7.52
C MET A 1 -1.33 16.80 7.02
N SER A 2 -0.31 16.92 7.87
CA SER A 2 1.04 17.30 7.45
C SER A 2 1.98 16.12 7.73
N ILE A 3 2.60 15.59 6.68
CA ILE A 3 3.59 14.50 6.76
C ILE A 3 5.03 15.01 6.67
N GLN A 4 5.22 16.32 6.51
CA GLN A 4 6.55 16.91 6.38
C GLN A 4 7.37 16.70 7.66
N GLY A 5 8.56 16.13 7.52
CA GLY A 5 9.44 15.82 8.64
C GLY A 5 8.95 14.70 9.56
N GLN A 6 7.93 13.93 9.14
CA GLN A 6 7.40 12.81 9.92
C GLN A 6 7.86 11.46 9.37
N LEU A 7 7.92 10.45 10.24
CA LEU A 7 8.18 9.07 9.86
C LEU A 7 6.89 8.37 9.41
N ILE A 8 6.95 7.73 8.24
CA ILE A 8 5.93 6.80 7.75
C ILE A 8 6.53 5.40 7.79
N VAL A 9 5.83 4.46 8.41
CA VAL A 9 6.30 3.06 8.50
C VAL A 9 5.54 2.20 7.50
N SER A 10 6.27 1.40 6.72
CA SER A 10 5.67 0.46 5.77
C SER A 10 5.44 -0.88 6.46
N CYS A 11 4.18 -1.22 6.72
CA CYS A 11 3.75 -2.50 7.30
C CYS A 11 3.22 -3.39 6.17
N GLN A 12 4.07 -4.27 5.65
CA GLN A 12 3.72 -5.19 4.57
C GLN A 12 4.31 -6.57 4.85
N ALA A 13 3.55 -7.61 4.52
CA ALA A 13 4.08 -8.96 4.42
C ALA A 13 3.43 -9.68 3.21
N LEU A 14 4.24 -10.10 2.24
CA LEU A 14 3.79 -10.82 1.05
C LEU A 14 3.41 -12.29 1.38
N PRO A 15 2.61 -12.99 0.56
CA PRO A 15 2.14 -14.35 0.87
C PRO A 15 3.21 -15.38 1.24
N HIS A 16 4.44 -15.21 0.77
CA HIS A 16 5.57 -16.10 1.07
C HIS A 16 6.40 -15.68 2.29
N GLU A 17 6.10 -14.53 2.90
CA GLU A 17 6.85 -14.00 4.03
C GLU A 17 6.30 -14.52 5.37
N PRO A 18 7.14 -14.78 6.39
CA PRO A 18 6.70 -15.40 7.64
C PRO A 18 5.65 -14.61 8.44
N LEU A 19 5.56 -13.30 8.21
CA LEU A 19 4.63 -12.40 8.91
C LEU A 19 3.35 -12.16 8.10
N HIS A 20 3.11 -12.91 7.02
CA HIS A 20 1.92 -12.73 6.18
C HIS A 20 0.63 -12.98 6.95
N SER A 21 -0.03 -11.89 7.32
CA SER A 21 -1.35 -11.85 7.95
C SER A 21 -1.76 -10.39 8.12
N ASP A 22 -3.00 -10.10 7.74
CA ASP A 22 -3.67 -8.82 7.97
C ASP A 22 -3.69 -8.47 9.47
N PHE A 23 -3.97 -9.45 10.33
CA PHE A 23 -3.90 -9.30 11.78
C PHE A 23 -2.49 -8.90 12.24
N ILE A 24 -1.44 -9.56 11.77
CA ILE A 24 -0.05 -9.24 12.15
C ILE A 24 0.30 -7.83 11.63
N MET A 25 -0.06 -7.47 10.41
CA MET A 25 0.20 -6.14 9.86
C MET A 25 -0.54 -5.03 10.62
N ALA A 26 -1.76 -5.27 11.09
CA ALA A 26 -2.46 -4.37 12.00
C ALA A 26 -1.71 -4.20 13.32
N ARG A 27 -1.16 -5.27 13.91
CA ARG A 27 -0.31 -5.17 15.12
C ARG A 27 0.99 -4.43 14.87
N MET A 28 1.61 -4.61 13.71
CA MET A 28 2.81 -3.86 13.30
C MET A 28 2.50 -2.36 13.16
N ALA A 29 1.33 -2.01 12.61
CA ALA A 29 0.90 -0.61 12.51
C ALA A 29 0.65 0.02 13.90
N VAL A 30 0.06 -0.72 14.84
CA VAL A 30 -0.08 -0.28 16.24
C VAL A 30 1.29 -0.03 16.87
N ALA A 31 2.24 -0.96 16.71
CA ALA A 31 3.61 -0.78 17.20
C ALA A 31 4.30 0.44 16.57
N ALA A 32 4.11 0.67 15.26
CA ALA A 32 4.64 1.83 14.57
C ALA A 32 4.04 3.14 15.10
N LYS A 33 2.73 3.17 15.37
CA LYS A 33 2.05 4.31 15.99
C LYS A 33 2.62 4.61 17.37
N GLU A 34 2.76 3.60 18.23
CA GLU A 34 3.36 3.74 19.56
C GLU A 34 4.82 4.21 19.50
N GLY A 35 5.56 3.78 18.48
CA GLY A 35 6.91 4.24 18.16
C GLY A 35 6.99 5.67 17.60
N GLY A 36 5.85 6.34 17.36
CA GLY A 36 5.79 7.74 16.95
C GLY A 36 5.59 7.98 15.45
N ALA A 37 5.31 6.94 14.65
CA ALA A 37 4.97 7.11 13.24
C ALA A 37 3.74 8.02 13.07
N LYS A 38 3.70 8.79 11.97
CA LYS A 38 2.55 9.66 11.62
C LYS A 38 1.79 9.19 10.37
N GLY A 39 2.14 8.03 9.85
CA GLY A 39 1.45 7.40 8.73
C GLY A 39 1.92 5.97 8.56
N ILE A 40 1.09 5.19 7.89
CA ILE A 40 1.39 3.79 7.55
C ILE A 40 1.35 3.64 6.04
N ARG A 41 2.25 2.82 5.48
CA ARG A 41 2.11 2.31 4.11
C ARG A 41 1.78 0.82 4.17
N ALA A 42 0.75 0.39 3.46
CA ALA A 42 0.27 -0.99 3.48
C ALA A 42 -0.04 -1.51 2.08
N ASN A 43 0.06 -2.83 1.92
CA ASN A 43 -0.17 -3.54 0.67
C ASN A 43 -1.41 -4.41 0.79
N SER A 44 -2.30 -4.40 -0.21
CA SER A 44 -3.57 -5.14 -0.27
C SER A 44 -4.75 -4.50 0.48
N VAL A 45 -5.95 -4.75 -0.03
CA VAL A 45 -7.21 -4.25 0.52
C VAL A 45 -7.46 -4.76 1.94
N ILE A 46 -7.15 -6.03 2.22
CA ILE A 46 -7.41 -6.66 3.51
C ILE A 46 -6.51 -6.07 4.61
N ASP A 47 -5.21 -5.92 4.34
CA ASP A 47 -4.27 -5.32 5.30
C ASP A 47 -4.62 -3.84 5.55
N ILE A 48 -4.97 -3.08 4.51
CA ILE A 48 -5.36 -1.67 4.66
C ILE A 48 -6.60 -1.54 5.54
N LYS A 49 -7.63 -2.37 5.35
CA LYS A 49 -8.84 -2.37 6.19
C LYS A 49 -8.49 -2.69 7.65
N ALA A 50 -7.73 -3.76 7.89
CA ALA A 50 -7.32 -4.16 9.24
C ALA A 50 -6.47 -3.08 9.94
N ILE A 51 -5.55 -2.43 9.22
CA ILE A 51 -4.73 -1.34 9.75
C ILE A 51 -5.58 -0.12 10.09
N LYS A 52 -6.50 0.28 9.21
CA LYS A 52 -7.39 1.43 9.45
C LYS A 52 -8.35 1.21 10.63
N GLU A 53 -8.71 -0.03 10.92
CA GLU A 53 -9.49 -0.38 12.12
C GLU A 53 -8.63 -0.30 13.40
N ALA A 54 -7.32 -0.59 13.30
CA ALA A 54 -6.41 -0.66 14.44
C ALA A 54 -5.75 0.68 14.80
N VAL A 55 -5.55 1.59 13.84
CA VAL A 55 -4.90 2.89 14.06
C VAL A 55 -5.65 4.03 13.37
N ASP A 56 -5.58 5.21 13.99
CA ASP A 56 -6.11 6.49 13.48
C ASP A 56 -5.07 7.26 12.65
N LEU A 57 -4.03 6.56 12.16
CA LEU A 57 -3.02 7.14 11.30
C LEU A 57 -3.45 7.06 9.84
N PRO A 58 -3.08 8.05 9.03
CA PRO A 58 -3.35 8.02 7.60
C PRO A 58 -2.56 6.91 6.90
N VAL A 59 -3.20 6.26 5.94
CA VAL A 59 -2.66 5.08 5.24
C VAL A 59 -2.38 5.40 3.77
N ILE A 60 -1.16 5.07 3.34
CA ILE A 60 -0.75 5.00 1.94
C ILE A 60 -0.99 3.57 1.45
N GLY A 61 -1.97 3.38 0.57
CA GLY A 61 -2.32 2.09 0.01
C GLY A 61 -1.58 1.79 -1.30
N ILE A 62 -1.16 0.53 -1.46
CA ILE A 62 -0.68 -0.04 -2.73
C ILE A 62 -1.27 -1.44 -2.93
N ILE A 63 -1.26 -1.93 -4.16
CA ILE A 63 -1.40 -3.36 -4.44
C ILE A 63 -0.22 -3.81 -5.27
N LYS A 64 0.55 -4.78 -4.74
CA LYS A 64 1.59 -5.48 -5.48
C LYS A 64 0.98 -6.65 -6.23
N ARG A 65 1.07 -6.63 -7.55
CA ARG A 65 0.55 -7.66 -8.45
C ARG A 65 1.48 -7.80 -9.64
N ASP A 66 2.00 -9.01 -9.85
CA ASP A 66 2.81 -9.32 -11.01
C ASP A 66 1.92 -9.44 -12.26
N TYR A 67 2.47 -9.04 -13.40
CA TYR A 67 1.85 -9.14 -14.72
C TYR A 67 2.87 -9.75 -15.69
N ASP A 68 2.44 -10.70 -16.51
CA ASP A 68 3.34 -11.44 -17.41
C ASP A 68 3.97 -10.55 -18.49
N ASP A 69 3.32 -9.43 -18.84
CA ASP A 69 3.69 -8.52 -19.93
C ASP A 69 4.33 -7.20 -19.45
N ALA A 70 4.64 -7.05 -18.17
CA ALA A 70 5.08 -5.79 -17.59
C ALA A 70 6.08 -5.94 -16.43
N ASP A 71 7.02 -5.00 -16.34
CA ASP A 71 7.94 -4.91 -15.21
C ASP A 71 7.29 -4.21 -13.99
N VAL A 72 6.26 -3.38 -14.24
CA VAL A 72 5.54 -2.65 -13.20
C VAL A 72 4.60 -3.58 -12.44
N TYR A 73 4.74 -3.59 -11.11
CA TYR A 73 3.92 -4.42 -10.22
C TYR A 73 3.27 -3.66 -9.05
N ILE A 74 3.64 -2.40 -8.79
CA ILE A 74 3.05 -1.58 -7.72
C ILE A 74 1.90 -0.75 -8.30
N THR A 75 0.66 -1.14 -8.01
CA THR A 75 -0.57 -0.47 -8.45
C THR A 75 -0.50 -0.15 -9.95
N ALA A 76 -0.30 -1.21 -10.75
CA ALA A 76 0.11 -1.11 -12.14
C ALA A 76 -0.97 -0.54 -13.04
N THR A 77 -2.25 -0.81 -12.75
CA THR A 77 -3.39 -0.43 -13.56
C THR A 77 -4.49 0.23 -12.74
N ILE A 78 -5.51 0.77 -13.42
CA ILE A 78 -6.71 1.32 -12.74
C ILE A 78 -7.44 0.27 -11.89
N LYS A 79 -7.29 -1.02 -12.22
CA LYS A 79 -7.90 -2.12 -11.46
C LYS A 79 -7.45 -2.11 -10.00
N GLU A 80 -6.15 -1.94 -9.77
CA GLU A 80 -5.62 -1.87 -8.41
C GLU A 80 -6.08 -0.61 -7.67
N VAL A 81 -6.27 0.50 -8.40
CA VAL A 81 -6.82 1.73 -7.83
C VAL A 81 -8.27 1.51 -7.38
N ASP A 82 -9.11 0.91 -8.22
CA ASP A 82 -10.51 0.60 -7.89
C ASP A 82 -10.60 -0.35 -6.68
N GLU A 83 -9.76 -1.39 -6.63
CA GLU A 83 -9.65 -2.30 -5.49
C GLU A 83 -9.25 -1.54 -4.21
N LEU A 84 -8.24 -0.66 -4.28
CA LEU A 84 -7.81 0.16 -3.14
C LEU A 84 -8.93 1.08 -2.64
N MET A 85 -9.77 1.60 -3.54
CA MET A 85 -10.88 2.47 -3.18
C MET A 85 -11.97 1.77 -2.35
N GLU A 86 -12.01 0.44 -2.31
CA GLU A 86 -12.85 -0.29 -1.34
C GLU A 86 -12.39 -0.10 0.11
N ALA A 87 -11.09 0.10 0.33
CA ALA A 87 -10.51 0.36 1.65
C ALA A 87 -10.35 1.87 1.94
N LYS A 88 -10.52 2.71 0.91
CA LYS A 88 -10.44 4.18 0.98
C LYS A 88 -9.18 4.68 1.72
N PRO A 89 -7.95 4.29 1.34
CA PRO A 89 -6.75 4.86 1.93
C PRO A 89 -6.68 6.38 1.66
N GLU A 90 -6.02 7.13 2.54
CA GLU A 90 -5.88 8.59 2.40
C GLU A 90 -5.01 8.96 1.20
N ILE A 91 -4.07 8.08 0.83
CA ILE A 91 -3.18 8.25 -0.32
C ILE A 91 -3.08 6.91 -1.05
N ILE A 92 -3.16 6.93 -2.38
CA ILE A 92 -2.83 5.77 -3.23
C ILE A 92 -1.45 6.02 -3.83
N ALA A 93 -0.53 5.08 -3.65
CA ALA A 93 0.77 5.10 -4.32
C ALA A 93 0.78 4.10 -5.49
N LEU A 94 1.48 4.47 -6.55
CA LEU A 94 1.64 3.68 -7.77
C LEU A 94 3.07 3.80 -8.28
N ASP A 95 3.48 2.81 -9.06
CA ASP A 95 4.75 2.86 -9.77
C ASP A 95 4.71 3.99 -10.81
N ALA A 96 5.63 4.95 -10.69
CA ALA A 96 5.74 6.12 -11.56
C ALA A 96 6.95 6.07 -12.52
N THR A 97 7.50 4.88 -12.78
CA THR A 97 8.65 4.70 -13.67
C THR A 97 8.23 4.71 -15.15
N ILE A 98 9.23 4.81 -16.03
CA ILE A 98 9.07 4.70 -17.50
C ILE A 98 9.03 3.23 -17.99
N SER A 99 8.97 2.26 -17.07
CA SER A 99 8.96 0.83 -17.38
C SER A 99 7.66 0.41 -18.05
N THR A 100 7.66 -0.78 -18.66
CA THR A 100 6.47 -1.34 -19.29
C THR A 100 5.35 -1.54 -18.27
N ARG A 101 4.14 -1.11 -18.64
CA ARG A 101 2.92 -1.37 -17.87
C ARG A 101 2.03 -2.37 -18.60
N PRO A 102 1.16 -3.09 -17.87
CA PRO A 102 0.29 -4.08 -18.47
C PRO A 102 -0.58 -3.49 -19.58
N ASN A 103 -0.82 -4.26 -20.64
CA ASN A 103 -1.57 -3.85 -21.82
C ASN A 103 -0.95 -2.67 -22.60
N GLY A 104 0.37 -2.45 -22.47
CA GLY A 104 1.08 -1.38 -23.18
C GLY A 104 0.70 0.03 -22.71
N GLN A 105 0.20 0.17 -21.48
CA GLN A 105 -0.17 1.48 -20.91
C GLN A 105 1.07 2.33 -20.60
N SER A 106 0.91 3.65 -20.66
CA SER A 106 1.90 4.64 -20.22
C SER A 106 1.31 5.54 -19.13
N LEU A 107 2.19 6.19 -18.37
CA LEU A 107 1.80 7.31 -17.49
C LEU A 107 1.82 8.65 -18.21
N ASP A 108 2.59 8.74 -19.29
CA ASP A 108 2.60 9.89 -20.20
C ASP A 108 1.30 9.90 -21.01
N GLU A 109 0.77 11.11 -21.26
CA GLU A 109 -0.43 11.37 -22.07
C GLU A 109 -0.36 10.78 -23.49
#